data_AF-A0A7C6N9W6-F1
#
_entry.id   AF-A0A7C6N9W6-F1
#
_cell.length_a   1.000
_cell.length_b   1.000
_cell.length_c   1.000
_cell.angle_alpha   90.00
_cell.angle_beta   90.00
_cell.angle_gamma   90.00
#
_symmetry.space_group_name_H-M   'P 1'
#
loop_
_entity.id
_entity.type
_entity.pdbx_description
1 polymer ?
#
loop_
_entity_poly.entity_id
_entity_poly.type
_entity_poly.pdbx_seq_one_letter_code
_entity_poly.pdbx_strand_id
1 'polypeptide(L)'
;MTKLYRSPVQVELDDKKEPKRFRWLGRWHRILKCVLHEEEQHWWSKLRDIEPKRYRCETYQGMVCDLCFMQEQSQWVLERVWD
;
A
#
# COMPACT_ATOMS: atom_id res chain seq x y z
N MET A 1 -2.57 16.35 6.42
CA MET A 1 -3.25 16.76 5.16
C MET A 1 -3.03 15.63 4.14
N THR A 2 -4.04 14.91 3.66
CA THR A 2 -3.81 13.74 2.80
C THR A 2 -3.57 14.12 1.35
N LYS A 3 -2.44 13.70 0.77
CA LYS A 3 -2.19 13.83 -0.66
C LYS A 3 -2.29 12.45 -1.32
N LEU A 4 -3.18 12.34 -2.30
CA LEU A 4 -3.33 11.16 -3.14
C LEU A 4 -2.20 11.17 -4.15
N TYR A 5 -1.38 10.12 -4.12
CA TYR A 5 -0.19 10.08 -4.95
C TYR A 5 -0.25 9.05 -6.05
N ARG A 6 -1.16 8.06 -6.11
CA ARG A 6 -1.24 7.01 -7.17
C ARG A 6 0.10 6.72 -7.87
N SER A 7 1.17 6.65 -7.09
CA SER A 7 2.53 6.78 -7.60
C SER A 7 3.13 5.39 -7.66
N PRO A 8 3.65 4.94 -8.81
CA PRO A 8 4.29 3.65 -8.89
C PRO A 8 5.51 3.61 -7.97
N VAL A 9 5.60 2.58 -7.13
CA VAL A 9 6.69 2.40 -6.18
C VAL A 9 7.28 1.01 -6.32
N GLN A 10 8.58 0.91 -6.04
CA GLN A 10 9.22 -0.39 -5.89
C GLN A 10 8.99 -0.86 -4.46
N VAL A 11 8.50 -2.08 -4.27
CA VAL A 11 8.27 -2.66 -2.95
C VAL A 11 9.10 -3.93 -2.82
N GLU A 12 9.80 -4.06 -1.70
CA GLU A 12 10.37 -5.32 -1.29
C GLU A 12 9.47 -5.96 -0.24
N LEU A 13 9.17 -7.23 -0.46
CA LEU A 13 8.37 -8.05 0.43
C LEU A 13 9.26 -8.80 1.40
N ASP A 14 8.73 -9.16 2.56
CA ASP A 14 9.35 -10.10 3.49
C ASP A 14 8.99 -11.56 3.17
N ASP A 15 9.45 -12.48 4.02
CA ASP A 15 9.20 -13.93 3.88
C ASP A 15 7.71 -14.29 4.01
N LYS A 16 6.89 -13.40 4.58
CA LYS A 16 5.43 -13.53 4.70
C LYS A 16 4.69 -12.91 3.51
N LYS A 17 5.41 -12.41 2.51
CA LYS A 17 4.89 -11.66 1.36
C LYS A 17 4.24 -10.33 1.74
N GLU A 18 4.62 -9.76 2.87
CA GLU A 18 4.17 -8.45 3.33
C GLU A 18 5.16 -7.35 2.94
N PRO A 19 4.71 -6.12 2.65
CA PRO A 19 5.60 -4.99 2.38
C PRO A 19 6.59 -4.73 3.53
N LYS A 20 7.90 -4.87 3.27
CA LYS A 20 8.99 -4.62 4.22
C LYS A 20 9.60 -3.23 4.05
N ARG A 21 9.81 -2.82 2.80
CA ARG A 21 10.29 -1.48 2.45
C ARG A 21 9.83 -1.12 1.04
N PHE A 22 9.74 0.17 0.77
CA PHE A 22 9.41 0.67 -0.55
C PHE A 22 10.27 1.86 -0.95
N ARG A 23 10.40 2.08 -2.26
CA ARG A 23 11.14 3.20 -2.82
C ARG A 23 10.18 4.23 -3.37
N TRP A 24 10.25 5.45 -2.84
CA TRP A 24 9.46 6.59 -3.27
C TRP A 24 10.35 7.82 -3.39
N LEU A 25 10.18 8.59 -4.48
CA LEU A 25 11.02 9.76 -4.81
C LEU A 25 12.53 9.48 -4.71
N GLY A 26 12.95 8.30 -5.16
CA GLY A 26 14.34 7.86 -5.14
C GLY A 26 14.87 7.38 -3.78
N ARG A 27 14.11 7.52 -2.69
CA ARG A 27 14.50 7.13 -1.32
C ARG A 27 13.83 5.83 -0.89
N TRP A 28 14.56 5.02 -0.13
CA TRP A 28 14.01 3.81 0.49
C TRP A 28 13.40 4.14 1.86
N HIS A 29 12.16 3.73 2.04
CA HIS A 29 11.39 3.85 3.27
C HIS A 29 11.19 2.45 3.87
N ARG A 30 11.71 2.24 5.08
CA ARG A 30 11.51 0.99 5.83
C ARG A 30 10.16 1.04 6.53
N ILE A 31 9.37 -0.02 6.38
CA ILE A 31 8.07 -0.15 7.03
C ILE A 31 8.31 -0.69 8.44
N LEU A 32 7.79 0.04 9.43
CA LEU A 32 7.77 -0.35 10.84
C LEU A 32 6.56 -1.23 11.12
N LYS A 33 5.39 -0.84 10.61
CA LYS A 33 4.13 -1.55 10.80
C LYS A 33 3.37 -1.57 9.49
N CYS A 34 2.84 -2.74 9.13
CA CYS A 34 2.00 -2.94 7.96
C CYS A 34 0.70 -3.58 8.42
N VAL A 35 -0.44 -2.99 8.04
CA VAL A 35 -1.76 -3.54 8.32
C VAL A 35 -2.52 -3.61 7.02
N LEU A 36 -2.99 -4.81 6.65
CA LEU A 36 -3.91 -4.95 5.54
C LEU A 36 -5.23 -4.25 5.92
N HIS A 37 -5.54 -3.17 5.22
CA HIS A 37 -6.80 -2.46 5.38
C HIS A 37 -7.79 -3.06 4.41
N GLU A 38 -8.42 -4.16 4.83
CA GLU A 38 -9.66 -4.64 4.23
C GLU A 38 -10.77 -3.73 4.77
N GLU A 39 -10.80 -2.48 4.31
CA GLU A 39 -11.89 -1.56 4.62
C GLU A 39 -13.17 -2.22 4.13
N GLU A 40 -13.95 -2.73 5.09
CA GLU A 40 -15.27 -3.33 4.95
C GLU A 40 -15.64 -3.63 3.50
N GLN A 41 -15.15 -4.75 2.96
CA GLN A 41 -15.69 -5.32 1.73
C GLN A 41 -17.07 -5.87 2.06
N HIS A 42 -17.97 -4.93 2.33
CA HIS A 42 -19.38 -5.06 2.55
C HIS A 42 -19.90 -5.96 1.44
N TRP A 43 -20.31 -7.17 1.81
CA TRP A 43 -21.36 -8.06 1.29
C TRP A 43 -21.90 -7.89 -0.16
N TRP A 44 -21.91 -6.69 -0.72
CA TRP A 44 -22.29 -6.26 -2.05
C TRP A 44 -21.18 -6.38 -3.12
N SER A 45 -19.89 -6.43 -2.76
CA SER A 45 -18.78 -6.54 -3.73
C SER A 45 -18.60 -7.94 -4.34
N LYS A 46 -19.38 -8.95 -3.91
CA LYS A 46 -19.36 -10.31 -4.49
C LYS A 46 -19.77 -10.37 -5.97
N LEU A 47 -20.29 -9.29 -6.54
CA LEU A 47 -20.86 -9.27 -7.89
C LEU A 47 -20.01 -8.57 -8.95
N ARG A 48 -19.05 -7.71 -8.59
CA ARG A 48 -18.23 -6.97 -9.55
C ARG A 48 -16.87 -6.64 -8.94
N ASP A 49 -15.85 -7.28 -9.51
CA ASP A 49 -14.42 -6.96 -9.40
C ASP A 49 -13.78 -7.12 -8.01
N ILE A 50 -12.73 -7.94 -7.97
CA ILE A 50 -11.87 -8.12 -6.79
C ILE A 50 -11.16 -6.79 -6.56
N GLU A 51 -11.61 -6.01 -5.58
CA GLU A 51 -10.94 -4.76 -5.22
C GLU A 51 -9.48 -5.03 -4.80
N PRO A 52 -8.54 -4.18 -5.18
CA PRO A 52 -7.13 -4.41 -4.92
C PRO A 52 -6.82 -4.27 -3.41
N LYS A 53 -5.96 -5.16 -2.91
CA LYS A 53 -5.53 -5.17 -1.51
C LYS A 53 -4.79 -3.88 -1.14
N ARG A 54 -5.31 -3.15 -0.15
CA ARG A 54 -4.69 -1.93 0.39
C ARG A 54 -3.98 -2.24 1.72
N TYR A 55 -2.73 -1.84 1.83
CA TYR A 55 -1.89 -1.99 3.00
C TYR A 55 -1.60 -0.63 3.58
N ARG A 56 -2.07 -0.37 4.81
CA ARG A 56 -1.67 0.80 5.57
C ARG A 56 -0.33 0.53 6.23
N CYS A 57 0.68 1.28 5.80
CA CYS A 57 2.05 1.17 6.25
C CYS A 57 2.43 2.40 7.06
N GLU A 58 3.07 2.16 8.20
CA GLU A 58 3.78 3.18 8.98
C GLU A 58 5.28 2.93 8.81
N THR A 59 6.03 3.98 8.52
CA THR A 59 7.47 3.89 8.31
C THR A 59 8.24 4.31 9.56
N TYR A 60 9.49 3.88 9.67
CA TYR A 60 10.40 4.31 10.76
C TYR A 60 10.65 5.82 10.81
N GLN A 61 10.32 6.54 9.74
CA GLN A 61 10.48 7.99 9.64
C GLN A 61 9.21 8.74 10.06
N GLY A 62 8.19 8.04 10.58
CA GLY A 62 6.92 8.62 11.00
C GLY A 62 5.91 8.87 9.88
N MET A 63 6.26 8.53 8.62
CA MET A 63 5.33 8.65 7.50
C MET A 63 4.33 7.49 7.52
N VAL A 64 3.04 7.82 7.44
CA VAL A 64 1.94 6.85 7.27
C VAL A 64 1.44 6.90 5.84
N CYS A 65 1.29 5.75 5.18
CA CYS A 65 0.88 5.69 3.79
C CYS A 65 0.10 4.43 3.46
N ASP A 66 -0.72 4.48 2.42
CA ASP A 66 -1.46 3.33 1.90
C ASP A 66 -0.78 2.83 0.61
N LEU A 67 -0.28 1.59 0.64
CA LEU A 67 0.27 0.86 -0.50
C LEU A 67 -0.78 -0.08 -1.08
N CYS A 68 -0.91 -0.10 -2.40
CA CYS A 68 -1.87 -0.92 -3.11
C CYS A 68 -1.16 -1.75 -4.18
N PHE A 69 -1.46 -3.04 -4.25
CA PHE A 69 -0.97 -3.89 -5.35
C PHE A 69 -2.02 -3.98 -6.45
N MET A 70 -1.74 -3.39 -7.61
CA MET A 70 -2.59 -3.46 -8.79
C MET A 70 -2.28 -4.75 -9.55
N GLN A 71 -3.17 -5.75 -9.44
CA GLN A 71 -2.97 -7.07 -10.05
C GLN A 71 -2.86 -6.99 -11.58
N GLU A 72 -3.73 -6.20 -12.22
CA GLU A 72 -3.76 -6.02 -13.69
C GLU A 72 -2.41 -5.57 -14.26
N GLN A 73 -1.69 -4.74 -13.50
CA GLN A 73 -0.42 -4.15 -13.91
C GLN A 73 0.78 -4.83 -13.23
N SER A 74 0.53 -5.80 -12.36
CA SER A 74 1.54 -6.41 -11.47
C SER A 74 2.44 -5.37 -10.79
N GLN A 75 1.85 -4.25 -10.36
CA GLN A 75 2.58 -3.07 -9.91
C GLN A 75 2.11 -2.60 -8.54
N TRP A 76 3.07 -2.20 -7.71
CA TRP A 76 2.80 -1.53 -6.45
C TRP A 76 2.64 -0.03 -6.64
N VAL A 77 1.62 0.52 -6.00
CA VAL A 77 1.25 1.92 -6.08
C VAL A 77 1.09 2.49 -4.68
N LEU A 78 1.74 3.63 -4.43
CA LEU A 78 1.50 4.46 -3.26
C LEU A 78 0.22 5.26 -3.51
N GLU A 79 -0.89 4.82 -2.94
CA GLU A 79 -2.20 5.41 -3.17
C GLU A 79 -2.33 6.74 -2.42
N ARG A 80 -1.94 6.75 -1.13
CA ARG A 80 -2.14 7.89 -0.23
C ARG A 80 -0.98 8.01 0.76
N VAL A 81 -0.62 9.25 1.09
CA VAL A 81 0.25 9.57 2.23
C VAL A 81 -0.54 10.42 3.22
N TRP A 82 -0.47 10.03 4.49
CA TRP A 82 -1.04 10.71 5.64
C TRP A 82 0.10 11.43 6.35
N ASP A 83 0.11 12.75 6.23
CA ASP A 83 0.97 13.70 6.93
C ASP A 83 0.24 14.24 8.16
#